data_AF-A0A956WCD2-F1
#
_entry.id   AF-A0A956WCD2-F1
#
_cell.length_a   1.000
_cell.length_b   1.000
_cell.length_c   1.000
_cell.angle_alpha   90.00
_cell.angle_beta   90.00
_cell.angle_gamma   90.00
#
_symmetry.space_group_name_H-M   'P 1'
#
loop_
_entity.id
_entity.type
_entity.pdbx_description
1 polymer ?
#
loop_
_entity_poly.entity_id
_entity_poly.type
_entity_poly.pdbx_seq_one_letter_code
_entity_poly.pdbx_strand_id
1 'polypeptide(L)'
;MRGLPTYRTDSGTLAKAVIGGFAVAVLIGVVLGYLPEWNFYLTLVLGFGVAETMARLSNSKRGRDLMVVGWLAVALGLAISRWILMDRLGLPWEVVRDLRPGVAPLMNLELIPDGVFAALAFLIIYIRFR
;
A
#
# COMPACT_ATOMS: atom_id res chain seq x y z
N MET A 1 28.77 -21.35 -9.32
CA MET A 1 28.78 -19.89 -9.56
C MET A 1 29.01 -19.20 -8.23
N ARG A 2 30.13 -18.47 -8.07
CA ARG A 2 30.46 -17.71 -6.85
C ARG A 2 29.37 -16.67 -6.63
N GLY A 3 28.79 -16.65 -5.43
CA GLY A 3 27.83 -15.64 -5.02
C GLY A 3 28.43 -14.26 -5.23
N LEU A 4 27.84 -13.48 -6.13
CA LEU A 4 28.15 -12.06 -6.26
C LEU A 4 27.94 -11.43 -4.87
N PRO A 5 28.83 -10.52 -4.43
CA PRO A 5 28.65 -9.84 -3.16
C PRO A 5 27.26 -9.19 -3.16
N THR A 6 26.37 -9.71 -2.33
CA THR A 6 25.13 -9.03 -1.99
C THR A 6 25.56 -7.72 -1.37
N TYR A 7 25.54 -6.64 -2.17
CA TYR A 7 25.74 -5.29 -1.67
C TYR A 7 24.62 -5.04 -0.68
N ARG A 8 24.94 -5.29 0.60
CA ARG A 8 24.04 -5.06 1.72
C ARG A 8 23.55 -3.63 1.56
N THR A 9 22.25 -3.46 1.40
CA THR A 9 21.65 -2.14 1.32
C THR A 9 22.12 -1.39 2.56
N ASP A 10 22.96 -0.37 2.36
CA ASP A 10 23.42 0.48 3.44
C ASP A 10 22.20 0.90 4.28
N SER A 11 22.26 0.65 5.59
CA SER A 11 21.09 0.75 6.48
C SER A 11 20.45 2.13 6.42
N GLY A 12 21.25 3.19 6.20
CA GLY A 12 20.75 4.55 6.03
C GLY A 12 19.93 4.72 4.76
N THR A 13 20.34 4.09 3.67
CA THR A 13 19.60 4.10 2.39
C THR A 13 18.28 3.33 2.51
N LEU A 14 18.29 2.18 3.20
CA LEU A 14 17.08 1.39 3.46
C LEU A 14 16.08 2.18 4.33
N ALA A 15 16.55 2.78 5.42
CA ALA A 15 15.71 3.55 6.34
C ALA A 15 15.02 4.73 5.64
N LYS A 16 15.74 5.47 4.79
CA LYS A 16 15.16 6.56 3.99
C LYS A 16 14.05 6.05 3.07
N ALA A 17 14.28 4.95 2.35
CA ALA A 17 13.29 4.35 1.47
C ALA A 17 12.05 3.89 2.24
N VAL A 18 12.24 3.23 3.40
CA VAL A 18 11.16 2.80 4.29
C VAL A 18 10.30 4.00 4.70
N ILE A 19 10.92 5.04 5.27
CA ILE A 19 10.21 6.24 5.75
C ILE A 19 9.46 6.92 4.62
N GLY A 20 10.09 7.10 3.45
CA GLY A 20 9.44 7.72 2.30
C GLY A 20 8.26 6.89 1.76
N GLY A 21 8.42 5.57 1.68
CA GLY A 21 7.36 4.66 1.25
C GLY A 21 6.14 4.73 2.17
N PHE A 22 6.35 4.67 3.48
CA PHE A 22 5.27 4.79 4.46
C PHE A 22 4.62 6.18 4.45
N ALA A 23 5.40 7.25 4.34
CA ALA A 23 4.85 8.62 4.27
C ALA A 23 3.91 8.78 3.06
N VAL A 24 4.33 8.31 1.89
CA VAL A 24 3.50 8.34 0.68
C VAL A 24 2.27 7.44 0.81
N ALA A 25 2.41 6.26 1.40
CA ALA A 25 1.27 5.36 1.64
C ALA A 25 0.22 5.99 2.57
N VAL A 26 0.64 6.67 3.65
CA VAL A 26 -0.25 7.39 4.55
C VAL A 26 -0.99 8.50 3.80
N LEU A 27 -0.25 9.35 3.06
CA LEU A 27 -0.86 10.45 2.31
C LEU A 27 -1.90 9.97 1.31
N ILE A 28 -1.56 8.96 0.49
CA ILE A 28 -2.48 8.42 -0.52
C ILE A 28 -3.63 7.68 0.16
N GLY A 29 -3.37 6.92 1.23
CA GLY A 29 -4.40 6.25 2.02
C GLY A 29 -5.42 7.23 2.61
N VAL A 30 -4.97 8.38 3.08
CA VAL A 30 -5.86 9.47 3.54
C VAL A 30 -6.73 9.96 2.39
N VAL A 31 -6.13 10.34 1.26
CA VAL A 31 -6.89 10.83 0.09
C VAL A 31 -7.90 9.77 -0.40
N LEU A 32 -7.49 8.50 -0.43
CA LEU A 32 -8.34 7.37 -0.81
C LEU A 32 -9.54 7.17 0.12
N GLY A 33 -9.40 7.43 1.43
CA GLY A 33 -10.53 7.43 2.36
C GLY A 33 -11.50 8.61 2.16
N TYR A 34 -11.01 9.73 1.64
CA TYR A 34 -11.84 10.89 1.32
C TYR A 34 -12.56 10.80 -0.03
N LEU A 35 -11.96 10.11 -1.01
CA LEU A 35 -12.46 9.99 -2.38
C LEU A 35 -12.63 8.52 -2.80
N PRO A 36 -13.51 7.75 -2.13
CA PRO A 36 -13.68 6.32 -2.40
C PRO A 36 -14.20 6.02 -3.81
N GLU A 37 -14.84 6.97 -4.49
CA GLU A 37 -15.29 6.83 -5.87
C GLU A 37 -14.12 6.75 -6.88
N TRP A 38 -12.93 7.22 -6.49
CA TRP A 38 -11.69 7.10 -7.27
C TRP A 38 -10.87 5.85 -6.87
N ASN A 39 -11.48 4.84 -6.23
CA ASN A 39 -10.80 3.70 -5.61
C ASN A 39 -9.75 3.06 -6.53
N PHE A 40 -10.11 2.78 -7.78
CA PHE A 40 -9.23 2.16 -8.76
C PHE A 40 -7.96 3.00 -9.01
N TYR A 41 -8.13 4.26 -9.41
CA TYR A 41 -7.03 5.13 -9.79
C TYR A 41 -6.12 5.45 -8.60
N LEU A 42 -6.70 5.73 -7.43
CA LEU A 42 -5.94 6.04 -6.22
C LEU A 42 -5.22 4.80 -5.66
N THR A 43 -5.77 3.60 -5.84
CA THR A 43 -5.06 2.35 -5.49
C THR A 43 -3.86 2.09 -6.42
N LEU A 44 -3.97 2.42 -7.72
CA LEU A 44 -2.81 2.40 -8.63
C LEU A 44 -1.76 3.44 -8.23
N VAL A 45 -2.19 4.65 -7.90
CA VAL A 45 -1.31 5.72 -7.40
C VAL A 45 -0.63 5.30 -6.10
N LEU A 46 -1.31 4.58 -5.20
CA LEU A 46 -0.70 3.98 -4.00
C LEU A 46 0.43 3.02 -4.37
N GLY A 47 0.16 2.04 -5.24
CA GLY A 47 1.16 1.06 -5.67
C GLY A 47 2.37 1.72 -6.35
N PHE A 48 2.15 2.53 -7.38
CA PHE A 48 3.22 3.21 -8.12
C PHE A 48 3.94 4.27 -7.27
N GLY A 49 3.20 5.05 -6.48
CA GLY A 49 3.74 6.10 -5.64
C GLY A 49 4.70 5.55 -4.59
N VAL A 50 4.29 4.49 -3.88
CA VAL A 50 5.15 3.79 -2.92
C VAL A 50 6.36 3.19 -3.64
N ALA A 51 6.15 2.44 -4.73
CA ALA A 51 7.21 1.78 -5.47
C ALA A 51 8.28 2.75 -6.00
N GLU A 52 7.85 3.85 -6.61
CA GLU A 52 8.73 4.84 -7.21
C GLU A 52 9.47 5.65 -6.14
N THR A 53 8.79 6.03 -5.06
CA THR A 53 9.42 6.76 -3.94
C THR A 53 10.51 5.91 -3.29
N MET A 54 10.20 4.67 -2.97
CA MET A 54 11.16 3.74 -2.38
C MET A 54 12.33 3.47 -3.33
N ALA A 55 12.07 3.32 -4.63
CA ALA A 55 13.13 3.12 -5.61
C ALA A 55 14.05 4.34 -5.71
N ARG A 56 13.52 5.56 -5.79
CA ARG A 56 14.32 6.78 -5.82
C ARG A 56 15.19 6.93 -4.57
N LEU A 57 14.59 6.74 -3.39
CA LEU A 57 15.29 6.91 -2.11
C LEU A 57 16.27 5.77 -1.80
N SER A 58 16.12 4.62 -2.45
CA SER A 58 17.07 3.50 -2.35
C SER A 58 18.16 3.51 -3.42
N ASN A 59 18.28 4.58 -4.22
CA ASN A 59 19.17 4.64 -5.39
C ASN A 59 18.91 3.50 -6.40
N SER A 60 17.64 3.22 -6.65
CA SER A 60 17.14 2.17 -7.56
C SER A 60 17.58 0.74 -7.18
N LYS A 61 17.95 0.51 -5.92
CA LYS A 61 18.25 -0.84 -5.41
C LYS A 61 16.99 -1.70 -5.43
N ARG A 62 17.22 -3.01 -5.53
CA ARG A 62 16.19 -4.06 -5.48
C ARG A 62 16.55 -5.08 -4.43
N GLY A 63 15.57 -5.85 -3.97
CA GLY A 63 15.78 -6.88 -2.98
C GLY A 63 14.52 -7.18 -2.17
N ARG A 64 14.55 -8.35 -1.53
CA ARG A 64 13.42 -8.87 -0.75
C ARG A 64 12.98 -7.94 0.37
N ASP A 65 13.91 -7.25 1.02
CA ASP A 65 13.60 -6.32 2.12
C ASP A 65 12.75 -5.14 1.63
N LEU A 66 13.12 -4.51 0.50
CA LEU A 66 12.34 -3.42 -0.10
C LEU A 66 10.97 -3.90 -0.59
N MET A 67 10.89 -5.12 -1.12
CA MET A 67 9.62 -5.72 -1.55
C MET A 67 8.66 -5.90 -0.35
N VAL A 68 9.15 -6.49 0.74
CA VAL A 68 8.33 -6.70 1.95
C VAL A 68 7.89 -5.38 2.56
N VAL A 69 8.81 -4.41 2.68
CA VAL A 69 8.48 -3.06 3.16
C VAL A 69 7.44 -2.39 2.26
N GLY A 70 7.59 -2.50 0.94
CA GLY A 70 6.63 -1.93 -0.02
C GLY A 70 5.24 -2.53 0.13
N TRP A 71 5.15 -3.85 0.34
CA TRP A 71 3.87 -4.52 0.62
C TRP A 71 3.25 -4.04 1.94
N LEU A 72 4.05 -3.91 3.00
CA LEU A 72 3.57 -3.38 4.28
C LEU A 72 3.08 -1.93 4.15
N ALA A 73 3.78 -1.10 3.37
CA ALA A 73 3.37 0.27 3.10
C ALA A 73 2.03 0.31 2.32
N VAL A 74 1.88 -0.47 1.26
CA VAL A 74 0.59 -0.57 0.52
C VAL A 74 -0.53 -1.06 1.43
N ALA A 75 -0.29 -2.11 2.22
CA ALA A 75 -1.27 -2.63 3.18
C ALA A 75 -1.69 -1.55 4.19
N LEU A 76 -0.74 -0.78 4.71
CA LEU A 76 -1.03 0.33 5.62
C LEU A 76 -1.88 1.41 4.94
N GLY A 77 -1.53 1.83 3.71
CA GLY A 77 -2.30 2.84 2.98
C GLY A 77 -3.75 2.42 2.75
N LEU A 78 -3.98 1.15 2.41
CA LEU A 78 -5.32 0.58 2.30
C LEU A 78 -6.04 0.57 3.65
N ALA A 79 -5.38 0.13 4.72
CA ALA A 79 -5.97 0.10 6.07
C ALA A 79 -6.38 1.50 6.56
N ILE A 80 -5.53 2.51 6.37
CA ILE A 80 -5.82 3.91 6.72
C ILE A 80 -7.03 4.43 5.93
N SER A 81 -7.09 4.13 4.63
CA SER A 81 -8.24 4.48 3.80
C SER A 81 -9.55 3.91 4.36
N ARG A 82 -9.55 2.64 4.79
CA ARG A 82 -10.76 1.98 5.32
C ARG A 82 -11.13 2.52 6.69
N TRP A 83 -10.15 2.87 7.52
CA TRP A 83 -10.40 3.54 8.79
C TRP A 83 -11.06 4.91 8.56
N ILE A 84 -10.51 5.76 7.69
CA ILE A 84 -11.09 7.08 7.40
C ILE A 84 -12.49 6.95 6.82
N LEU A 85 -12.70 6.00 5.92
CA LEU A 85 -14.03 5.77 5.34
C LEU A 85 -15.03 5.29 6.40
N MET A 86 -14.63 4.40 7.31
CA MET A 86 -15.45 3.96 8.44
C MET A 86 -15.86 5.13 9.34
N ASP A 87 -14.91 5.99 9.70
CA ASP A 87 -15.14 7.18 10.53
C ASP A 87 -16.12 8.16 9.83
N ARG A 88 -15.91 8.41 8.54
CA ARG A 88 -16.77 9.29 7.73
C ARG A 88 -18.20 8.78 7.56
N LEU A 89 -18.36 7.46 7.49
CA LEU A 89 -19.68 6.82 7.40
C LEU A 89 -20.35 6.68 8.78
N GLY A 90 -19.67 7.05 9.87
CA GLY A 90 -20.16 6.90 11.23
C GLY A 90 -20.39 5.43 11.62
N LEU A 91 -19.65 4.51 11.00
CA LEU A 91 -19.82 3.08 11.22
C LEU A 91 -19.08 2.66 12.49
N PRO A 92 -19.76 2.00 13.45
CA PRO A 92 -19.09 1.45 14.61
C PRO A 92 -18.20 0.27 14.19
N TRP A 93 -17.07 0.11 14.87
CA TRP A 93 -16.07 -0.92 14.54
C TRP A 93 -16.66 -2.34 14.55
N GLU A 94 -17.63 -2.61 15.42
CA GLU A 94 -18.31 -3.89 15.53
C GLU A 94 -19.05 -4.26 14.24
N VAL A 95 -19.67 -3.28 13.58
CA VAL A 95 -20.40 -3.49 12.32
C VAL A 95 -19.44 -3.86 11.19
N VAL A 96 -18.25 -3.25 11.18
CA VAL A 96 -17.19 -3.53 10.20
C VAL A 96 -16.55 -4.88 10.46
N ARG A 97 -16.20 -5.19 11.72
CA ARG A 97 -15.59 -6.45 12.12
C ARG A 97 -16.48 -7.65 11.79
N ASP A 98 -17.79 -7.50 12.01
CA ASP A 98 -18.75 -8.57 11.75
C ASP A 98 -19.18 -8.64 10.28
N LEU A 99 -18.65 -7.74 9.41
CA LEU A 99 -18.95 -7.65 7.98
C LEU A 99 -20.45 -7.78 7.68
N ARG A 100 -21.27 -7.00 8.40
CA ARG A 100 -22.73 -7.07 8.25
C ARG A 100 -23.17 -6.85 6.80
N PRO A 101 -24.32 -7.41 6.37
CA PRO A 101 -24.81 -7.24 5.00
C PRO A 101 -24.84 -5.76 4.59
N GLY A 102 -24.24 -5.44 3.44
CA GLY A 102 -24.15 -4.07 2.91
C GLY A 102 -22.91 -3.28 3.32
N VAL A 103 -22.13 -3.72 4.32
CA VAL A 103 -20.89 -3.02 4.73
C VAL A 103 -19.79 -3.16 3.68
N ALA A 104 -19.65 -4.33 3.08
CA ALA A 104 -18.61 -4.60 2.09
C ALA A 104 -18.60 -3.63 0.89
N PRO A 105 -19.73 -3.39 0.18
CA PRO A 105 -19.77 -2.41 -0.91
C PRO A 105 -19.57 -0.98 -0.42
N LEU A 106 -20.05 -0.63 0.78
CA LEU A 106 -19.87 0.72 1.34
C LEU A 106 -18.41 1.03 1.68
N MET A 107 -17.62 0.01 2.00
CA MET A 107 -16.23 0.16 2.43
C MET A 107 -15.20 -0.22 1.35
N ASN A 108 -15.63 -0.49 0.11
CA ASN A 108 -14.78 -1.01 -0.95
C ASN A 108 -13.98 -2.24 -0.49
N LEU A 109 -14.70 -3.22 0.08
CA LEU A 109 -14.20 -4.51 0.56
C LEU A 109 -14.73 -5.67 -0.28
N GLU A 110 -15.31 -5.42 -1.45
CA GLU A 110 -15.76 -6.50 -2.32
C GLU A 110 -14.57 -7.27 -2.89
N LEU A 111 -14.70 -8.60 -3.00
CA LEU A 111 -13.64 -9.42 -3.59
C LEU A 111 -13.33 -8.96 -5.03
N ILE A 112 -14.39 -8.63 -5.77
CA ILE A 112 -14.34 -8.06 -7.11
C ILE A 112 -15.31 -6.87 -7.09
N PRO A 113 -14.86 -5.64 -7.42
CA PRO A 113 -13.55 -5.33 -8.02
C PRO A 113 -12.42 -4.99 -7.03
N ASP A 114 -12.71 -4.70 -5.76
CA ASP A 114 -11.73 -4.06 -4.86
C ASP A 114 -10.52 -4.94 -4.52
N GLY A 115 -10.74 -6.24 -4.32
CA GLY A 115 -9.67 -7.21 -4.10
C GLY A 115 -8.69 -7.27 -5.28
N VAL A 116 -9.19 -7.13 -6.52
CA VAL A 116 -8.35 -7.07 -7.73
C VAL A 116 -7.51 -5.79 -7.73
N PHE A 117 -8.10 -4.65 -7.39
CA PHE A 117 -7.36 -3.38 -7.33
C PHE A 117 -6.26 -3.41 -6.29
N ALA A 118 -6.55 -3.94 -5.10
CA ALA A 118 -5.55 -4.14 -4.06
C ALA A 118 -4.43 -5.07 -4.57
N ALA A 119 -4.77 -6.21 -5.17
CA ALA A 119 -3.79 -7.15 -5.72
C ALA A 119 -2.87 -6.50 -6.77
N LEU A 120 -3.39 -5.61 -7.62
CA LEU A 120 -2.58 -4.85 -8.57
C LEU A 120 -1.56 -3.94 -7.87
N ALA A 121 -1.94 -3.27 -6.78
CA ALA A 121 -0.99 -2.45 -6.01
C ALA A 121 0.14 -3.29 -5.41
N PHE A 122 -0.16 -4.47 -4.86
CA PHE A 122 0.87 -5.41 -4.39
C PHE A 122 1.74 -5.96 -5.53
N LEU A 123 1.14 -6.22 -6.70
CA LEU A 123 1.85 -6.70 -7.88
C LEU A 123 2.84 -5.66 -8.41
N ILE A 124 2.49 -4.37 -8.39
CA ILE A 124 3.40 -3.27 -8.76
C ILE A 124 4.67 -3.31 -7.89
N ILE A 125 4.53 -3.48 -6.58
CA ILE A 125 5.66 -3.61 -5.66
C ILE A 125 6.50 -4.86 -5.99
N TYR A 126 5.85 -6.00 -6.21
CA TYR A 126 6.53 -7.24 -6.57
C TYR A 126 7.36 -7.09 -7.84
N ILE A 127 6.77 -6.57 -8.92
CA ILE A 127 7.45 -6.37 -10.21
C ILE A 127 8.62 -5.40 -10.05
N ARG A 128 8.48 -4.37 -9.20
CA ARG A 128 9.53 -3.35 -9.01
C ARG A 128 10.76 -3.88 -8.27
N PHE A 129 10.58 -4.70 -7.24
CA PHE A 129 11.65 -5.05 -6.30
C PHE A 129 12.09 -6.51 -6.31
N ARG A 130 11.42 -7.38 -7.09
CA ARG A 130 11.96 -8.72 -7.43
C ARG A 130 13.27 -8.60 -8.22
#